data_AF-A0A5C8ABH2-F1
#
_entry.id   AF-A0A5C8ABH2-F1
#
_cell.length_a   1.000
_cell.length_b   1.000
_cell.length_c   1.000
_cell.angle_alpha   90.00
_cell.angle_beta   90.00
_cell.angle_gamma   90.00
#
_symmetry.space_group_name_H-M   'P 1'
#
loop_
_entity.id
_entity.type
_entity.pdbx_description
1 polymer ?
#
loop_
_entity_poly.entity_id
_entity_poly.type
_entity_poly.pdbx_seq_one_letter_code
_entity_poly.pdbx_strand_id
1 'polypeptide(L)'
;MILFLSDVAGSEVLLILVFVLMFFGSKSIPGLAKTMGRTMRQIKDASQELQDEIKKSGVDIKKDLNINRMIEETVDEIERPLQDQVREMDASMRFQAPTPFHIPESPLPDPVVPATLQEDNPTDVTPEEAPKVTPKTNEEKASNKPS
;
A
#
# COMPACT_ATOMS: atom_id res chain seq x y z
N MET A 1 8.69 -28.36 10.96
CA MET A 1 7.43 -29.09 10.68
C MET A 1 6.38 -28.12 10.12
N ILE A 2 6.63 -27.52 8.94
CA ILE A 2 5.76 -26.51 8.30
C ILE A 2 5.61 -26.73 6.78
N LEU A 3 6.52 -27.47 6.13
CA LEU A 3 6.52 -27.76 4.69
C LEU A 3 5.18 -28.27 4.12
N PHE A 4 4.46 -29.10 4.88
CA PHE A 4 3.16 -29.71 4.51
C PHE A 4 2.00 -28.72 4.29
N LEU A 5 2.16 -27.42 4.57
CA LEU A 5 1.13 -26.40 4.26
C LEU A 5 1.46 -25.58 3.00
N SER A 6 2.71 -25.61 2.52
CA SER A 6 3.16 -24.80 1.38
C SER A 6 3.30 -25.63 0.11
N ASP A 7 3.71 -26.89 0.22
CA ASP A 7 3.83 -27.84 -0.89
C ASP A 7 2.57 -28.72 -1.04
N VAL A 8 1.43 -28.25 -0.52
CA VAL A 8 0.20 -29.05 -0.35
C VAL A 8 -0.58 -29.20 -1.65
N ALA A 9 0.07 -29.79 -2.66
CA ALA A 9 -0.59 -30.32 -3.84
C ALA A 9 -1.78 -31.18 -3.39
N GLY A 10 -2.94 -31.01 -4.05
CA GLY A 10 -4.24 -31.44 -3.50
C GLY A 10 -4.39 -32.92 -3.17
N SER A 11 -3.46 -33.77 -3.60
CA SER A 11 -3.27 -35.15 -3.16
C SER A 11 -3.06 -35.29 -1.64
N GLU A 12 -2.33 -34.40 -0.98
CA GLU A 12 -2.16 -34.46 0.49
C GLU A 12 -3.47 -34.11 1.21
N VAL A 13 -4.17 -33.05 0.78
CA VAL A 13 -5.50 -32.70 1.31
C VAL A 13 -6.49 -33.86 1.11
N LEU A 14 -6.45 -34.50 -0.07
CA LEU A 14 -7.28 -35.66 -0.37
C LEU A 14 -6.95 -36.87 0.52
N LEU A 15 -5.67 -37.13 0.78
CA LEU A 15 -5.20 -38.22 1.65
C LEU A 15 -5.63 -38.00 3.10
N ILE A 16 -5.47 -36.78 3.62
CA ILE A 16 -5.97 -36.38 4.95
C ILE A 16 -7.50 -36.52 5.01
N LEU A 17 -8.23 -36.08 3.97
CA LEU A 17 -9.68 -36.24 3.89
C LEU A 17 -10.10 -37.71 3.91
N VAL A 18 -9.38 -38.60 3.22
CA VAL A 18 -9.64 -40.06 3.23
C VAL A 18 -9.41 -40.65 4.63
N PHE A 19 -8.33 -40.28 5.32
CA PHE A 19 -8.11 -40.70 6.71
C PHE A 19 -9.21 -40.21 7.65
N VAL A 20 -9.63 -38.95 7.53
CA VAL A 20 -10.75 -38.38 8.31
C VAL A 20 -12.06 -39.11 7.99
N LEU A 21 -12.31 -39.45 6.72
CA LEU A 21 -13.47 -40.25 6.29
C LEU A 21 -13.41 -41.70 6.79
N MET A 22 -12.22 -42.26 7.03
CA MET A 22 -12.04 -43.59 7.62
C MET A 22 -12.33 -43.58 9.14
N PHE A 23 -11.81 -42.60 9.88
CA PHE A 23 -12.02 -42.50 11.34
C PHE A 23 -13.43 -42.02 11.71
N PHE A 24 -13.98 -41.02 11.02
CA PHE A 24 -15.28 -40.44 11.35
C PHE A 24 -16.43 -40.98 10.49
N GLY A 25 -16.16 -41.61 9.36
CA GLY A 25 -17.17 -42.10 8.41
C GLY A 25 -17.74 -41.01 7.50
N SER A 26 -18.13 -41.42 6.28
CA SER A 26 -18.64 -40.53 5.23
C SER A 26 -19.93 -39.76 5.56
N LYS A 27 -20.66 -40.17 6.61
CA LYS A 27 -21.88 -39.50 7.08
C LYS A 27 -21.61 -38.37 8.08
N SER A 28 -20.46 -38.40 8.77
CA SER A 28 -20.21 -37.50 9.91
C SER A 28 -19.77 -36.11 9.48
N ILE A 29 -18.84 -36.00 8.52
CA ILE A 29 -18.41 -34.70 7.95
C ILE A 29 -19.59 -33.88 7.40
N PRO A 30 -20.47 -34.39 6.51
CA PRO A 30 -21.63 -33.64 6.04
C PRO A 30 -22.70 -33.44 7.14
N GLY A 31 -22.73 -34.27 8.17
CA GLY A 31 -23.59 -34.08 9.34
C GLY A 31 -23.14 -32.87 10.19
N LEU A 32 -21.86 -32.85 10.56
CA LEU A 32 -21.23 -31.75 11.31
C LEU A 32 -21.33 -30.43 10.55
N ALA A 33 -21.04 -30.42 9.24
CA ALA A 33 -21.18 -29.23 8.40
C ALA A 33 -22.63 -28.70 8.37
N LYS A 34 -23.65 -29.57 8.29
CA LYS A 34 -25.07 -29.19 8.36
C LYS A 34 -25.52 -28.70 9.74
N THR A 35 -24.85 -29.13 10.81
CA THR A 35 -25.11 -28.63 12.16
C THR A 35 -24.42 -27.29 12.38
N MET A 36 -23.11 -27.20 12.16
CA MET A 36 -22.35 -25.95 12.29
C MET A 36 -22.87 -24.85 11.36
N GLY A 37 -23.28 -25.17 10.13
CA GLY A 37 -23.90 -24.19 9.22
C GLY A 37 -25.23 -23.64 9.74
N ARG A 38 -26.04 -24.46 10.45
CA ARG A 38 -27.27 -24.01 11.12
C ARG A 38 -26.97 -23.21 12.39
N THR A 39 -26.00 -23.65 13.19
CA THR A 39 -25.55 -22.91 14.39
C THR A 39 -24.95 -21.55 14.01
N MET A 40 -24.07 -21.48 13.01
CA MET A 40 -23.47 -20.23 12.53
C MET A 40 -24.54 -19.27 11.99
N ARG A 41 -25.56 -19.80 11.29
CA ARG A 41 -26.71 -19.00 10.87
C ARG A 41 -27.52 -18.48 12.06
N GLN A 42 -27.85 -19.32 13.05
CA GLN A 42 -28.57 -18.90 14.26
C GLN A 42 -27.79 -17.84 15.05
N ILE A 43 -26.47 -18.02 15.22
CA ILE A 43 -25.59 -17.03 15.85
C ILE A 43 -25.61 -15.72 15.06
N LYS A 44 -25.46 -15.77 13.73
CA LYS A 44 -25.51 -14.57 12.89
C LYS A 44 -26.86 -13.87 12.99
N ASP A 45 -27.96 -14.60 12.88
CA ASP A 45 -29.31 -14.05 12.83
C ASP A 45 -29.69 -13.42 14.19
N ALA A 46 -29.36 -14.07 15.32
CA ALA A 46 -29.52 -13.47 16.66
C ALA A 46 -28.56 -12.29 16.92
N SER A 47 -27.33 -12.35 16.38
CA SER A 47 -26.39 -11.21 16.45
C SER A 47 -26.85 -10.04 15.58
N GLN A 48 -27.61 -10.28 14.52
CA GLN A 48 -28.22 -9.25 13.66
C GLN A 48 -29.31 -8.52 14.44
N GLU A 49 -30.22 -9.28 15.06
CA GLU A 49 -31.29 -8.77 15.92
C GLU A 49 -30.74 -7.93 17.08
N LEU A 50 -29.73 -8.43 17.80
CA LEU A 50 -29.08 -7.69 18.89
C LEU A 50 -28.32 -6.44 18.39
N GLN A 51 -27.71 -6.48 17.19
CA GLN A 51 -27.10 -5.29 16.60
C GLN A 51 -28.14 -4.23 16.24
N ASP A 52 -29.29 -4.62 15.69
CA ASP A 52 -30.36 -3.70 15.33
C ASP A 52 -31.09 -3.15 16.57
N GLU A 53 -31.22 -3.93 17.65
CA GLU A 53 -31.68 -3.44 18.95
C GLU A 53 -30.67 -2.44 19.57
N ILE A 54 -29.39 -2.79 19.66
CA ILE A 54 -28.34 -1.90 20.17
C ILE A 54 -28.25 -0.62 19.32
N LYS A 55 -28.42 -0.72 18.00
CA LYS A 55 -28.40 0.42 17.08
C LYS A 55 -29.64 1.30 17.26
N LYS A 56 -30.83 0.73 17.44
CA LYS A 56 -32.08 1.47 17.68
C LYS A 56 -32.05 2.15 19.05
N SER A 57 -31.87 1.37 20.12
CA SER A 57 -31.77 1.87 21.50
C SER A 57 -30.60 2.85 21.65
N GLY A 58 -29.48 2.58 20.97
CA GLY A 58 -28.33 3.48 20.90
C GLY A 58 -28.60 4.78 20.13
N VAL A 59 -29.42 4.77 19.08
CA VAL A 59 -29.87 5.98 18.38
C VAL A 59 -30.81 6.80 19.25
N ASP A 60 -31.77 6.18 19.94
CA ASP A 60 -32.66 6.89 20.86
C ASP A 60 -31.89 7.46 22.06
N ILE A 61 -30.97 6.70 22.68
CA ILE A 61 -30.06 7.21 23.71
C ILE A 61 -29.17 8.35 23.18
N LYS A 62 -28.68 8.27 21.93
CA LYS A 62 -27.89 9.35 21.27
C LYS A 62 -28.70 10.58 20.86
N LYS A 63 -30.03 10.51 20.95
CA LYS A 63 -30.97 11.59 20.65
C LYS A 63 -31.44 12.27 21.93
N ASP A 64 -31.69 11.48 22.97
CA ASP A 64 -32.11 11.97 24.29
C ASP A 64 -30.90 12.57 25.05
N LEU A 65 -29.76 11.86 25.08
CA LEU A 65 -28.47 12.50 25.38
C LEU A 65 -28.12 13.40 24.19
N ASN A 66 -28.03 14.72 24.42
CA ASN A 66 -27.90 15.75 23.40
C ASN A 66 -26.49 15.79 22.76
N ILE A 67 -26.05 14.70 22.13
CA ILE A 67 -24.69 14.52 21.59
C ILE A 67 -24.39 15.50 20.45
N ASN A 68 -25.37 15.84 19.61
CA ASN A 68 -25.18 16.87 18.58
C ASN A 68 -24.84 18.23 19.21
N ARG A 69 -25.50 18.59 20.31
CA ARG A 69 -25.25 19.84 21.06
C ARG A 69 -23.86 19.83 21.71
N MET A 70 -23.48 18.71 22.32
CA MET A 70 -22.15 18.53 22.91
C MET A 70 -21.03 18.54 21.86
N ILE A 71 -21.32 18.08 20.63
CA ILE A 71 -20.42 18.21 19.48
C ILE A 71 -20.33 19.66 19.01
N GLU A 72 -21.46 20.39 18.86
CA GLU A 72 -21.45 21.83 18.54
C GLU A 72 -20.65 22.62 19.59
N GLU A 73 -20.90 22.39 20.87
CA GLU A 73 -20.22 23.06 22.00
C GLU A 73 -18.70 22.75 22.03
N THR A 74 -18.30 21.51 21.74
CA THR A 74 -16.88 21.12 21.60
C THR A 74 -16.23 21.72 20.34
N VAL A 75 -16.96 21.83 19.23
CA VAL A 75 -16.46 22.45 18.00
C VAL A 75 -16.27 23.95 18.20
N ASP A 76 -17.21 24.63 18.84
CA ASP A 76 -17.14 26.07 19.11
C ASP A 76 -15.99 26.44 20.09
N GLU A 77 -15.65 25.54 21.02
CA GLU A 77 -14.46 25.65 21.90
C GLU A 77 -13.14 25.46 21.12
N ILE A 78 -13.10 24.52 20.16
CA ILE A 78 -11.91 24.22 19.35
C ILE A 78 -11.68 25.22 18.22
N GLU A 79 -12.74 25.74 17.58
CA GLU A 79 -12.61 26.56 16.37
C GLU A 79 -12.06 27.96 16.68
N ARG A 80 -12.43 28.54 17.82
CA ARG A 80 -11.99 29.89 18.26
C ARG A 80 -10.45 30.05 18.30
N PRO A 81 -9.68 29.25 19.07
CA PRO A 81 -8.22 29.37 19.11
C PRO A 81 -7.55 29.00 17.77
N LEU A 82 -8.23 28.26 16.89
CA LEU A 82 -7.73 27.94 15.55
C LEU A 82 -7.95 29.11 14.56
N GLN A 83 -9.12 29.75 14.57
CA GLN A 83 -9.37 30.92 13.72
C GLN A 83 -8.42 32.08 14.06
N ASP A 84 -8.17 32.35 15.34
CA ASP A 84 -7.25 33.42 15.73
C ASP A 84 -5.81 33.14 15.27
N GLN A 85 -5.29 31.92 15.45
CA GLN A 85 -3.97 31.52 14.92
C GLN A 85 -3.89 31.60 13.40
N VAL A 86 -4.91 31.14 12.67
CA VAL A 86 -4.96 31.21 11.19
C VAL A 86 -4.97 32.67 10.72
N ARG A 87 -5.65 33.56 11.45
CA ARG A 87 -5.75 35.00 11.16
C ARG A 87 -4.43 35.73 11.42
N GLU A 88 -3.69 35.34 12.44
CA GLU A 88 -2.33 35.84 12.69
C GLU A 88 -1.31 35.30 11.66
N MET A 89 -1.49 34.06 11.19
CA MET A 89 -0.70 33.50 10.08
C MET A 89 -0.94 34.26 8.76
N ASP A 90 -2.19 34.49 8.36
CA ASP A 90 -2.50 35.26 7.14
C ASP A 90 -2.00 36.72 7.23
N ALA A 91 -2.13 37.36 8.40
CA ALA A 91 -1.60 38.70 8.64
C ALA A 91 -0.06 38.78 8.53
N SER A 92 0.66 37.72 8.94
CA SER A 92 2.13 37.65 8.90
C SER A 92 2.70 37.13 7.58
N MET A 93 1.92 36.41 6.75
CA MET A 93 2.34 35.92 5.43
C MET A 93 2.21 36.97 4.30
N ARG A 94 2.16 38.27 4.63
CA ARG A 94 2.21 39.37 3.64
C ARG A 94 3.60 39.53 3.03
N PHE A 95 3.90 38.66 2.07
CA PHE A 95 5.17 38.54 1.37
C PHE A 95 5.57 39.83 0.60
N GLN A 96 6.64 40.47 1.06
CA GLN A 96 7.35 41.51 0.32
C GLN A 96 8.24 40.86 -0.75
N ALA A 97 7.91 41.03 -2.03
CA ALA A 97 8.68 40.43 -3.12
C ALA A 97 10.12 41.00 -3.21
N PRO A 98 11.17 40.17 -3.32
CA PRO A 98 12.53 40.62 -3.63
C PRO A 98 12.62 41.26 -5.02
N THR A 99 13.48 42.26 -5.17
CA THR A 99 13.73 42.91 -6.47
C THR A 99 14.64 42.07 -7.38
N PRO A 100 14.53 42.19 -8.72
CA PRO A 100 15.34 41.40 -9.64
C PRO A 100 16.82 41.83 -9.63
N PHE A 101 17.71 40.95 -9.16
CA PHE A 101 19.15 41.16 -9.25
C PHE A 101 19.69 40.77 -10.64
N HIS A 102 20.59 41.60 -11.18
CA HIS A 102 21.15 41.41 -12.50
C HIS A 102 22.31 40.40 -12.50
N ILE A 103 22.46 39.65 -13.59
CA ILE A 103 23.61 38.76 -13.83
C ILE A 103 24.61 39.48 -14.75
N PRO A 104 25.82 39.85 -14.28
CA PRO A 104 26.94 40.15 -15.16
C PRO A 104 27.51 38.84 -15.71
N GLU A 105 27.51 38.70 -17.03
CA GLU A 105 28.02 37.51 -17.73
C GLU A 105 29.56 37.45 -17.67
N SER A 106 30.13 36.26 -17.45
CA SER A 106 31.59 36.05 -17.42
C SER A 106 31.97 34.60 -17.76
N PRO A 107 33.17 34.35 -18.29
CA PRO A 107 33.36 33.27 -19.27
C PRO A 107 33.47 31.85 -18.69
N LEU A 108 33.09 30.87 -19.51
CA LEU A 108 33.33 29.45 -19.26
C LEU A 108 34.83 29.12 -19.38
N PRO A 109 35.41 28.32 -18.47
CA PRO A 109 36.75 27.77 -18.63
C PRO A 109 36.75 26.51 -19.52
N ASP A 110 37.74 26.41 -20.41
CA ASP A 110 37.94 25.31 -21.36
C ASP A 110 38.43 23.99 -20.69
N PRO A 111 38.24 22.82 -21.34
CA PRO A 111 38.55 21.52 -20.77
C PRO A 111 40.05 21.20 -20.72
N VAL A 112 40.49 20.51 -19.65
CA VAL A 112 41.89 20.11 -19.46
C VAL A 112 42.01 18.60 -19.22
N VAL A 113 42.84 17.95 -20.04
CA VAL A 113 43.29 16.55 -19.97
C VAL A 113 44.70 16.46 -20.60
N PRO A 114 45.51 15.40 -20.37
CA PRO A 114 45.55 14.46 -19.25
C PRO A 114 46.95 14.44 -18.58
N ALA A 115 47.13 13.62 -17.53
CA ALA A 115 48.46 13.19 -17.08
C ALA A 115 48.41 11.72 -16.62
N THR A 116 49.29 10.88 -17.17
CA THR A 116 49.32 9.43 -16.95
C THR A 116 50.52 9.04 -16.09
N LEU A 117 50.36 8.06 -15.21
CA LEU A 117 51.47 7.27 -14.65
C LEU A 117 51.10 5.78 -14.69
N GLN A 118 52.04 4.98 -15.18
CA GLN A 118 52.12 3.52 -15.01
C GLN A 118 52.82 3.25 -13.64
N GLU A 119 53.03 2.04 -13.12
CA GLU A 119 53.32 0.73 -13.74
C GLU A 119 53.27 -0.37 -12.65
N ASP A 120 52.63 -1.52 -12.92
CA ASP A 120 52.90 -2.84 -12.27
C ASP A 120 52.25 -3.99 -13.07
N ASN A 121 52.94 -5.13 -13.20
CA ASN A 121 52.64 -6.31 -14.04
C ASN A 121 53.74 -7.38 -13.78
N PRO A 122 53.56 -8.73 -13.86
CA PRO A 122 52.58 -9.54 -14.61
C PRO A 122 51.82 -10.58 -13.75
N THR A 123 50.98 -11.53 -14.21
CA THR A 123 50.91 -12.40 -15.42
C THR A 123 49.46 -13.02 -15.47
N ASP A 124 48.93 -13.80 -16.42
CA ASP A 124 49.40 -14.51 -17.64
C ASP A 124 48.20 -14.88 -18.59
N VAL A 125 48.48 -15.64 -19.66
CA VAL A 125 47.56 -16.47 -20.50
C VAL A 125 46.35 -15.82 -21.22
N THR A 126 46.70 -14.95 -22.18
CA THR A 126 46.23 -14.92 -23.59
C THR A 126 46.00 -16.34 -24.22
N PRO A 127 45.20 -16.60 -25.31
CA PRO A 127 44.43 -15.73 -26.24
C PRO A 127 42.95 -16.15 -26.52
N GLU A 128 42.35 -15.47 -27.53
CA GLU A 128 41.31 -15.94 -28.48
C GLU A 128 39.83 -16.05 -28.03
N GLU A 129 38.82 -15.74 -28.86
CA GLU A 129 38.79 -15.20 -30.24
C GLU A 129 37.64 -14.18 -30.39
N ALA A 130 37.81 -13.18 -31.26
CA ALA A 130 36.74 -12.33 -31.78
C ALA A 130 37.06 -12.00 -33.25
N PRO A 131 36.07 -11.85 -34.16
CA PRO A 131 35.47 -10.52 -34.29
C PRO A 131 34.05 -10.41 -34.90
N LYS A 132 33.49 -9.18 -34.83
CA LYS A 132 32.67 -8.51 -35.90
C LYS A 132 31.24 -9.03 -36.19
N VAL A 133 30.29 -8.22 -36.70
CA VAL A 133 30.19 -6.75 -36.89
C VAL A 133 28.76 -6.29 -36.54
N THR A 134 28.56 -5.01 -36.20
CA THR A 134 27.27 -4.30 -36.36
C THR A 134 27.24 -3.55 -37.72
N PRO A 135 26.06 -3.25 -38.28
CA PRO A 135 25.45 -1.91 -38.14
C PRO A 135 23.98 -1.99 -37.67
N LYS A 136 23.47 -1.13 -36.79
CA LYS A 136 23.09 0.30 -37.00
C LYS A 136 22.00 0.51 -38.07
N THR A 137 20.79 0.89 -37.64
CA THR A 137 20.08 2.15 -37.97
C THR A 137 18.83 2.26 -37.08
N ASN A 138 18.33 3.48 -36.83
CA ASN A 138 17.21 3.79 -35.94
C ASN A 138 15.91 4.08 -36.73
N GLU A 139 14.91 4.68 -36.06
CA GLU A 139 13.69 5.30 -36.61
C GLU A 139 12.54 4.30 -36.90
N GLU A 140 11.25 4.59 -36.69
CA GLU A 140 10.60 5.84 -36.23
C GLU A 140 9.57 5.60 -35.07
N LYS A 141 8.92 6.68 -34.64
CA LYS A 141 8.11 6.95 -33.44
C LYS A 141 6.59 6.94 -33.75
N ALA A 142 5.76 6.83 -32.69
CA ALA A 142 4.28 6.94 -32.69
C ALA A 142 3.53 5.72 -33.27
N SER A 143 2.30 5.37 -32.85
CA SER A 143 1.23 6.18 -32.24
C SER A 143 0.57 5.54 -30.99
N ASN A 144 -0.47 6.17 -30.44
CA ASN A 144 -0.88 6.05 -29.03
C ASN A 144 -2.39 5.90 -28.78
N LYS A 145 -2.77 4.80 -28.11
CA LYS A 145 -4.02 4.58 -27.33
C LYS A 145 -5.38 4.63 -28.08
N PRO A 146 -6.52 4.31 -27.41
CA PRO A 146 -7.71 3.77 -28.08
C PRO A 146 -8.97 4.65 -27.98
N SER A 147 -10.06 4.15 -28.56
CA SER A 147 -11.46 4.44 -28.24
C SER A 147 -12.23 3.13 -28.04
#